data_AF-A0A803VHK9-F1
#
_entry.id   AF-A0A803VHK9-F1
#
_cell.length_a   1.000
_cell.length_b   1.000
_cell.length_c   1.000
_cell.angle_alpha   90.00
_cell.angle_beta   90.00
_cell.angle_gamma   90.00
#
_symmetry.space_group_name_H-M   'P 1'
#
loop_
_entity.id
_entity.type
_entity.pdbx_description
1 polymer ?
#
loop_
_entity_poly.entity_id
_entity_poly.type
_entity_poly.pdbx_seq_one_letter_code
_entity_poly.pdbx_strand_id
1 'polypeptide(L)'
;KNREKPHKNQEKPHKNQGKPHKTRTNLIRSSNTPLQVKNAAANVLRETWLIYKHTKLVKKVEPARVRTHQRKFLQAIHQLRSVKMEQRKLNDQANTLVDLAKVSLVAWPGLVPCPCPHSLSPVLVPPPPPPPPPPPPPPPPPPPPPPPPPPPPPP
;
A
#
# COMPACT_ATOMS: atom_id res chain seq x y z
N LYS A 1 31.69 31.63 55.37
CA LYS A 1 31.66 33.02 54.88
C LYS A 1 31.69 32.94 53.34
N ASN A 2 30.51 32.87 52.73
CA ASN A 2 29.95 33.90 51.84
C ASN A 2 30.93 34.25 50.70
N ARG A 3 30.70 33.75 49.48
CA ARG A 3 29.84 34.33 48.42
C ARG A 3 30.65 35.38 47.64
N GLU A 4 31.01 35.06 46.40
CA GLU A 4 30.83 35.91 45.21
C GLU A 4 31.41 35.23 43.96
N LYS A 5 30.55 35.04 42.94
CA LYS A 5 30.96 35.07 41.53
C LYS A 5 30.66 36.48 41.01
N PRO A 6 31.39 36.94 39.99
CA PRO A 6 30.71 37.27 38.73
C PRO A 6 31.54 36.80 37.51
N HIS A 7 31.01 36.01 36.58
CA HIS A 7 30.16 36.32 35.42
C HIS A 7 30.84 37.01 34.21
N LYS A 8 30.84 36.29 33.07
CA LYS A 8 30.96 36.71 31.65
C LYS A 8 32.32 37.35 31.26
N ASN A 9 32.98 36.98 30.16
CA ASN A 9 32.45 36.83 28.81
C ASN A 9 33.43 35.98 27.98
N GLN A 10 33.05 34.78 27.54
CA GLN A 10 33.72 34.13 26.40
C GLN A 10 32.67 33.90 25.33
N GLU A 11 32.76 34.77 24.33
CA GLU A 11 32.07 34.71 23.06
C GLU A 11 32.40 33.37 22.39
N LYS A 12 31.46 32.42 22.45
CA LYS A 12 31.53 31.21 21.63
C LYS A 12 31.06 31.57 20.23
N PRO A 13 31.83 31.29 19.17
CA PRO A 13 31.31 31.45 17.82
C PRO A 13 30.15 30.47 17.65
N HIS A 14 28.97 31.03 17.40
CA HIS A 14 27.78 30.31 16.96
C HIS A 14 28.13 29.57 15.67
N LYS A 15 28.47 28.28 15.76
CA LYS A 15 28.39 27.37 14.62
C LYS A 15 26.92 27.23 14.25
N ASN A 16 26.47 28.13 13.39
CA ASN A 16 25.24 28.04 12.64
C ASN A 16 25.40 26.88 11.64
N GLN A 17 25.41 25.64 12.15
CA GLN A 17 25.16 24.48 11.31
C GLN A 17 23.65 24.46 11.10
N GLY A 18 23.23 25.19 10.07
CA GLY A 18 21.94 24.99 9.44
C GLY A 18 21.80 23.49 9.20
N LYS A 19 20.96 22.85 10.02
CA LYS A 19 20.58 21.46 9.83
C LYS A 19 20.13 21.35 8.38
N PRO A 20 20.76 20.52 7.54
CA PRO A 20 20.25 20.31 6.20
C PRO A 20 18.83 19.79 6.39
N HIS A 21 17.88 20.58 5.91
CA HIS A 21 16.49 20.19 5.79
C HIS A 21 16.47 18.75 5.29
N LYS A 22 15.77 17.90 6.05
CA LYS A 22 15.50 16.49 5.75
C LYS A 22 14.58 16.43 4.51
N THR A 23 15.06 16.90 3.37
CA THR A 23 14.34 16.96 2.09
C THR A 23 15.06 16.10 1.05
N ARG A 24 15.78 15.06 1.48
CA ARG A 24 16.38 14.06 0.60
C ARG A 24 16.02 12.63 1.02
N THR A 25 14.75 12.39 1.32
CA THR A 25 14.23 11.02 1.52
C THR A 25 12.91 10.77 0.79
N ASN A 26 12.38 11.76 0.06
CA ASN A 26 11.11 11.61 -0.64
C ASN A 26 11.29 11.08 -2.07
N LEU A 27 12.42 11.36 -2.75
CA LEU A 27 12.66 10.82 -4.10
C LEU A 27 13.08 9.35 -4.12
N ILE A 28 13.88 8.90 -3.15
CA ILE A 28 14.35 7.49 -3.10
C ILE A 28 13.27 6.54 -2.55
N ARG A 29 12.16 7.09 -2.02
CA ARG A 29 10.99 6.31 -1.57
C ARG A 29 9.82 6.32 -2.56
N SER A 30 9.90 7.11 -3.64
CA SER A 30 8.89 7.13 -4.70
C SER A 30 9.21 6.23 -5.89
N SER A 31 10.26 5.39 -5.78
CA SER A 31 10.35 4.20 -6.63
C SER A 31 9.54 3.08 -5.97
N ASN A 32 8.24 3.07 -6.26
CA ASN A 32 7.40 1.89 -6.07
C ASN A 32 7.95 0.78 -6.97
N THR A 33 9.01 0.13 -6.51
CA THR A 33 9.63 -0.93 -7.27
C THR A 33 8.69 -2.14 -7.19
N PRO A 34 8.39 -2.79 -8.32
CA PRO A 34 7.63 -4.05 -8.35
C PRO A 34 8.17 -5.11 -7.38
N LEU A 35 9.41 -4.94 -6.90
CA LEU A 35 10.01 -5.67 -5.80
C LEU A 35 9.24 -5.59 -4.48
N GLN A 36 8.71 -4.43 -4.06
CA GLN A 36 7.91 -4.33 -2.82
C GLN A 36 6.58 -5.08 -2.94
N VAL A 37 5.95 -5.03 -4.12
CA VAL A 37 4.74 -5.82 -4.44
C VAL A 37 5.06 -7.31 -4.39
N LYS A 38 6.15 -7.73 -5.04
CA LYS A 38 6.60 -9.14 -5.06
C LYS A 38 6.94 -9.64 -3.65
N ASN A 39 7.63 -8.83 -2.84
CA ASN A 39 7.99 -9.17 -1.47
C ASN A 39 6.76 -9.26 -0.56
N ALA A 40 5.82 -8.31 -0.65
CA ALA A 40 4.56 -8.35 0.09
C ALA A 40 3.72 -9.58 -0.32
N ALA A 41 3.61 -9.86 -1.62
CA ALA A 41 2.90 -11.03 -2.14
C ALA A 41 3.54 -12.35 -1.68
N ALA A 42 4.87 -12.45 -1.68
CA ALA A 42 5.59 -13.61 -1.16
C ALA A 42 5.32 -13.82 0.34
N ASN A 43 5.28 -12.74 1.12
CA ASN A 43 4.94 -12.81 2.55
C ASN A 43 3.49 -13.26 2.78
N VAL A 44 2.53 -12.82 1.95
CA VAL A 44 1.14 -13.30 2.01
C VAL A 44 1.08 -14.81 1.84
N LEU A 45 1.72 -15.35 0.79
CA LEU A 45 1.74 -16.79 0.54
C LEU A 45 2.42 -17.57 1.68
N ARG A 46 3.57 -17.06 2.15
CA ARG A 46 4.34 -17.65 3.24
C ARG A 46 3.52 -17.74 4.53
N GLU A 47 2.89 -16.65 4.93
CA GLU A 47 2.12 -16.62 6.18
C GLU A 47 0.81 -17.42 6.06
N THR A 48 0.14 -17.43 4.90
CA THR A 48 -1.03 -18.31 4.65
C THR A 48 -0.67 -19.78 4.84
N TRP A 49 0.46 -20.22 4.25
CA TRP A 49 0.94 -21.59 4.41
C TRP A 49 1.28 -21.92 5.87
N LEU A 50 1.95 -21.02 6.57
CA LEU A 50 2.32 -21.23 7.97
C LEU A 50 1.11 -21.28 8.91
N ILE A 51 0.08 -20.46 8.65
CA ILE A 51 -1.20 -20.53 9.37
C ILE A 51 -1.85 -21.89 9.12
N TYR A 52 -1.94 -22.34 7.87
CA TYR A 52 -2.51 -23.64 7.53
C TYR A 52 -1.74 -24.78 8.21
N LYS A 53 -0.41 -24.77 8.13
CA LYS A 53 0.47 -25.75 8.80
C LYS A 53 0.19 -25.84 10.30
N HIS A 54 0.14 -24.71 10.99
CA HIS A 54 0.01 -24.66 12.45
C HIS A 54 -1.43 -24.78 12.99
N THR A 55 -2.43 -24.80 12.11
CA THR A 55 -3.85 -24.94 12.50
C THR A 55 -4.49 -26.24 12.01
N LYS A 56 -4.02 -26.81 10.89
CA LYS A 56 -4.65 -27.98 10.24
C LYS A 56 -3.75 -29.21 10.14
N LEU A 57 -2.42 -29.05 10.15
CA LEU A 57 -1.46 -30.15 9.94
C LEU A 57 -0.75 -30.60 11.22
N VAL A 58 -1.17 -30.12 12.39
CA VAL A 58 -0.58 -30.46 13.69
C VAL A 58 -1.60 -31.08 14.63
N LYS A 59 -1.18 -32.09 15.40
CA LYS A 59 -2.05 -32.79 16.37
C LYS A 59 -2.45 -31.92 17.57
N LYS A 60 -1.59 -30.96 17.95
CA LYS A 60 -1.86 -29.95 18.98
C LYS A 60 -1.58 -28.56 18.40
N VAL A 61 -2.57 -27.68 18.48
CA VAL A 61 -2.48 -26.32 17.95
C VAL A 61 -1.81 -25.42 18.98
N GLU A 62 -0.77 -24.70 18.55
CA GLU A 62 -0.07 -23.70 19.36
C GLU A 62 -0.58 -22.28 19.03
N PRO A 63 -1.54 -21.73 19.81
CA PRO A 63 -2.20 -20.48 19.46
C PRO A 63 -1.25 -19.27 19.42
N ALA A 64 -0.17 -19.27 20.21
CA ALA A 64 0.82 -18.19 20.22
C ALA A 64 1.54 -18.05 18.87
N ARG A 65 1.88 -19.18 18.23
CA ARG A 65 2.54 -19.21 16.91
C ARG A 65 1.58 -18.77 15.82
N VAL A 66 0.33 -19.25 15.88
CA VAL A 66 -0.72 -18.85 14.93
C VAL A 66 -0.97 -17.35 14.96
N ARG A 67 -1.09 -16.73 16.15
CA ARG A 67 -1.26 -15.27 16.28
C ARG A 67 -0.09 -14.48 15.69
N THR A 68 1.14 -15.00 15.82
CA THR A 68 2.32 -14.37 15.22
C THR A 68 2.23 -14.36 13.70
N HIS A 69 1.85 -15.48 13.09
CA HIS A 69 1.67 -15.57 11.64
C HIS A 69 0.48 -14.75 11.13
N GLN A 70 -0.62 -14.70 11.88
CA GLN A 70 -1.77 -13.86 11.57
C GLN A 70 -1.42 -12.36 11.56
N ARG A 71 -0.65 -11.89 12.54
CA ARG A 71 -0.18 -10.48 12.56
C ARG A 71 0.68 -10.16 11.33
N LYS A 72 1.61 -11.05 10.98
CA LYS A 72 2.47 -10.90 9.79
C LYS A 72 1.67 -10.96 8.49
N PHE A 73 0.67 -11.84 8.41
CA PHE A 73 -0.25 -11.94 7.29
C PHE A 73 -1.01 -10.63 7.08
N LEU A 74 -1.64 -10.10 8.12
CA LEU A 74 -2.34 -8.82 8.05
C LEU A 74 -1.40 -7.69 7.64
N GLN A 75 -0.19 -7.64 8.20
CA GLN A 75 0.81 -6.64 7.82
C GLN A 75 1.17 -6.70 6.32
N ALA A 76 1.35 -7.90 5.76
CA ALA A 76 1.64 -8.07 4.34
C ALA A 76 0.45 -7.64 3.45
N ILE A 77 -0.79 -7.92 3.87
CA ILE A 77 -2.00 -7.43 3.19
C ILE A 77 -2.09 -5.90 3.23
N HIS A 78 -1.81 -5.29 4.38
CA HIS A 78 -1.78 -3.83 4.51
C HIS A 78 -0.71 -3.20 3.61
N GLN A 79 0.49 -3.76 3.56
CA GLN A 79 1.55 -3.32 2.66
C GLN A 79 1.10 -3.35 1.19
N LEU A 80 0.47 -4.44 0.76
CA LEU A 80 -0.03 -4.57 -0.62
C LEU A 80 -1.11 -3.52 -0.94
N ARG A 81 -2.01 -3.23 0.00
CA ARG A 81 -3.04 -2.19 -0.14
C ARG A 81 -2.44 -0.79 -0.21
N SER A 82 -1.45 -0.49 0.63
CA SER A 82 -0.75 0.80 0.64
C SER A 82 -0.05 1.03 -0.71
N VAL A 83 0.69 0.05 -1.22
CA VAL A 83 1.35 0.16 -2.54
C VAL A 83 0.33 0.32 -3.66
N LYS A 84 -0.80 -0.38 -3.61
CA LYS A 84 -1.89 -0.23 -4.60
C LYS A 84 -2.52 1.17 -4.58
N MET A 85 -2.72 1.74 -3.40
CA MET A 85 -3.25 3.12 -3.26
C MET A 85 -2.24 4.16 -3.77
N GLU A 86 -0.96 3.94 -3.48
CA GLU A 86 0.12 4.82 -3.96
C GLU A 86 0.26 4.75 -5.49
N GLN A 87 0.12 3.56 -6.07
CA GLN A 87 0.07 3.38 -7.52
C GLN A 87 -1.12 4.12 -8.17
N ARG A 88 -2.31 4.07 -7.55
CA ARG A 88 -3.49 4.84 -8.03
C ARG A 88 -3.20 6.34 -8.05
N LYS A 89 -2.65 6.88 -6.97
CA LYS A 89 -2.31 8.30 -6.88
C LYS A 89 -1.32 8.74 -7.95
N LEU A 90 -0.28 7.93 -8.20
CA LEU A 90 0.68 8.21 -9.28
C LEU A 90 0.04 8.12 -10.66
N ASN A 91 -0.89 7.18 -10.86
CA ASN A 91 -1.64 7.04 -12.10
C ASN A 91 -2.57 8.24 -12.35
N ASP A 92 -3.26 8.73 -11.31
CA ASP A 92 -4.14 9.91 -11.41
C ASP A 92 -3.33 11.18 -11.73
N GLN A 93 -2.12 11.31 -11.17
CA GLN A 93 -1.17 12.37 -11.54
C GLN A 93 -0.72 12.27 -13.00
N ALA A 94 -0.39 11.05 -13.46
CA ALA A 94 -0.02 10.82 -14.86
C ALA A 94 -1.17 11.13 -15.83
N ASN A 95 -2.39 10.70 -15.49
CA ASN A 95 -3.59 10.98 -16.30
C ASN A 95 -3.90 12.47 -16.35
N THR A 96 -3.76 13.21 -15.24
CA THR A 96 -3.96 14.66 -15.23
C THR A 96 -2.98 15.36 -16.19
N LEU A 97 -1.72 14.93 -16.25
CA LEU A 97 -0.74 15.48 -17.19
C LEU A 97 -1.10 15.17 -18.65
N VAL A 98 -1.57 13.96 -18.91
CA VAL A 98 -2.08 13.55 -20.23
C VAL A 98 -3.29 14.38 -20.62
N ASP A 99 -4.22 14.62 -19.69
CA ASP A 99 -5.43 15.38 -19.94
C ASP A 99 -5.14 16.87 -20.12
N LEU A 100 -4.17 17.44 -19.40
CA LEU A 100 -3.68 18.80 -19.66
C LEU A 100 -3.04 18.92 -21.04
N ALA A 101 -2.26 17.93 -21.48
CA ALA A 101 -1.69 17.90 -22.83
C ALA A 101 -2.79 17.79 -23.92
N LYS A 102 -3.81 16.97 -23.69
CA LYS A 102 -5.00 16.87 -24.56
C LYS A 102 -5.80 18.17 -24.61
N VAL A 103 -6.02 18.83 -23.46
CA VAL A 103 -6.71 20.13 -23.40
C VAL A 103 -5.89 21.21 -24.10
N SER A 104 -4.56 21.19 -23.99
CA SER A 104 -3.69 22.10 -24.74
C SER A 104 -3.79 21.88 -26.25
N LEU A 105 -3.96 20.63 -26.70
CA LEU A 105 -4.21 20.28 -28.11
C LEU A 105 -5.60 20.70 -28.60
N VAL A 106 -6.61 20.71 -27.73
CA VAL A 106 -7.99 21.09 -28.09
C VAL A 106 -8.22 22.61 -27.98
N ALA A 107 -7.61 23.28 -27.01
CA ALA A 107 -7.77 24.72 -26.75
C ALA A 107 -6.97 25.60 -27.73
N TRP A 108 -5.97 25.05 -28.41
CA TRP A 108 -5.19 25.74 -29.45
C TRP A 108 -5.35 25.02 -30.80
N PRO A 109 -6.53 25.09 -31.43
CA PRO A 109 -6.78 24.46 -32.73
C PRO A 109 -5.95 25.07 -33.88
N GLY A 110 -5.18 26.14 -33.62
CA GLY A 110 -4.34 26.84 -34.61
C GLY A 110 -2.90 26.33 -34.74
N LEU A 111 -2.49 25.34 -33.94
CA LEU A 111 -1.15 24.75 -34.02
C LEU A 111 -1.19 23.30 -34.50
N VAL A 112 -2.08 22.99 -35.46
CA VAL A 112 -2.01 21.73 -36.21
C VAL A 112 -0.77 21.82 -37.10
N PRO A 113 0.30 21.05 -36.89
CA PRO A 113 1.31 20.89 -37.92
C PRO A 113 0.58 20.27 -39.12
N CYS A 114 0.70 20.91 -40.27
CA CYS A 114 0.08 20.49 -41.53
C CYS A 114 0.10 18.95 -41.65
N PRO A 115 -1.02 18.31 -42.06
CA PRO A 115 -1.04 16.87 -42.21
C PRO A 115 -0.11 16.51 -43.36
N CYS A 116 1.11 16.07 -43.04
CA CYS A 116 1.99 15.40 -44.00
C CYS A 116 1.26 14.13 -44.46
N PRO A 117 1.04 13.91 -45.77
CA PRO A 117 0.23 12.81 -46.28
C PRO A 117 1.00 11.47 -46.32
N HIS A 118 1.82 11.18 -45.31
CA HIS A 118 2.53 9.91 -45.18
C HIS A 118 2.65 9.52 -43.70
N SER A 119 1.65 8.81 -43.19
CA SER A 119 1.77 7.70 -42.24
C SER A 119 0.45 7.53 -41.50
N LEU A 120 -0.47 6.78 -42.13
CA LEU A 120 -1.61 6.20 -41.45
C LEU A 120 -1.09 5.09 -40.52
N SER A 121 -0.67 5.46 -39.32
CA SER A 121 -0.67 4.52 -38.20
C SER A 121 -1.95 4.76 -37.42
N PRO A 122 -2.91 3.81 -37.40
CA PRO A 122 -4.08 3.97 -36.57
C PRO A 122 -3.61 4.03 -35.11
N VAL A 123 -3.92 5.15 -34.44
CA VAL A 123 -3.78 5.25 -32.99
C VAL A 123 -4.77 4.24 -32.41
N LEU A 124 -4.25 3.06 -32.08
CA LEU A 124 -4.98 2.02 -31.36
C LEU A 124 -5.32 2.59 -30.00
N VAL A 125 -6.51 3.19 -29.89
CA VAL A 125 -7.09 3.59 -28.60
C VAL A 125 -7.11 2.31 -27.75
N PRO A 126 -6.36 2.26 -26.63
CA PRO A 126 -6.34 1.06 -25.81
C PRO A 126 -7.78 0.77 -25.34
N PRO A 127 -8.23 -0.49 -25.40
CA PRO A 127 -9.58 -0.85 -24.99
C PRO A 127 -9.80 -0.40 -23.53
N PRO A 128 -11.03 0.02 -23.18
CA PRO A 128 -11.34 0.41 -21.81
C PRO A 128 -10.99 -0.75 -20.85
N PRO A 129 -10.47 -0.45 -19.65
CA PRO A 129 -10.15 -1.49 -18.68
C PRO A 129 -11.41 -2.32 -18.39
N PRO A 130 -11.28 -3.65 -18.23
CA PRO A 130 -12.42 -4.50 -17.92
C PRO A 130 -13.08 -4.03 -16.61
N PRO A 131 -14.42 -4.16 -16.50
CA PRO A 131 -15.11 -3.80 -15.27
C PRO A 131 -14.52 -4.61 -14.08
N PRO A 132 -14.50 -4.03 -12.87
CA PRO A 132 -14.04 -4.75 -11.70
C PRO A 132 -14.89 -6.03 -11.53
N PRO A 133 -14.28 -7.15 -11.11
CA PRO A 133 -15.04 -8.37 -10.84
C PRO A 133 -16.10 -8.08 -9.77
N PRO A 134 -17.28 -8.72 -9.84
CA PRO A 134 -18.31 -8.56 -8.83
C PRO A 134 -17.75 -8.94 -7.44
N PRO A 135 -18.25 -8.31 -6.36
CA PRO A 135 -17.86 -8.68 -5.01
C PRO A 135 -18.15 -10.18 -4.79
N PRO A 136 -17.31 -10.90 -4.03
CA PRO A 136 -17.61 -12.27 -3.67
C PRO A 136 -18.96 -12.35 -2.94
N PRO A 137 -19.72 -13.44 -3.11
CA PRO A 137 -20.97 -13.62 -2.39
C PRO A 137 -20.72 -13.57 -0.87
N PRO A 138 -21.71 -13.12 -0.07
CA PRO A 138 -21.61 -13.16 1.38
C PRO A 138 -21.33 -14.60 1.84
N PRO A 139 -20.56 -14.79 2.94
CA PRO A 139 -20.38 -16.12 3.51
C PRO A 139 -21.74 -16.73 3.89
N PRO A 140 -21.89 -18.06 3.81
CA PRO A 140 -23.11 -18.72 4.26
C PRO A 140 -23.35 -18.41 5.75
N PRO A 141 -24.62 -18.37 6.19
CA PRO A 141 -24.94 -18.21 7.60
C PRO A 141 -24.29 -19.32 8.43
N PRO A 142 -23.95 -19.05 9.71
CA PRO A 142 -23.45 -20.09 10.60
C PRO A 142 -24.49 -21.22 10.72
N PRO A 143 -24.05 -22.47 10.93
CA PRO A 143 -24.98 -23.57 11.18
C PRO A 143 -25.82 -23.27 12.44
N PRO A 144 -27.06 -23.76 12.51
CA PRO A 144 -27.88 -23.64 13.70
C PRO A 144 -27.16 -24.26 14.91
N PRO A 145 -27.41 -23.76 16.14
CA PRO A 145 -26.87 -24.39 17.34
C PRO A 145 -27.34 -25.85 17.44
N PRO A 146 -26.54 -26.75 18.04
CA PRO A 146 -26.97 -28.11 18.30
C PRO A 146 -28.23 -28.11 19.17
N PRO A 147 -29.12 -29.11 19.01
CA PRO A 147 -30.27 -29.25 19.89
C PRO A 147 -29.81 -29.39 21.35
N PRO A 148 -30.62 -28.93 22.32
CA PRO A 148 -30.31 -29.14 23.73
C PRO A 148 -30.17 -30.64 24.03
N PRO A 149 -29.33 -31.02 25.01
CA PRO A 149 -29.25 -32.42 25.43
C PRO A 149 -30.63 -32.92 25.89
N PRO A 150 -30.93 -34.21 25.70
CA PRO A 150 -32.16 -34.79 26.22
C PRO A 150 -32.22 -34.60 27.74
N PRO A 151 -33.43 -34.45 28.32
CA PRO A 151 -33.58 -34.38 29.77
C PRO A 151 -33.02 -35.65 30.41
N PRO A 152 -32.49 -35.56 31.65
CA PRO A 152 -32.06 -36.74 32.39
C PRO A 152 -33.23 -37.72 32.59
N PRO A 153 -32.98 -39.04 32.64
CA PRO A 153 -34.01 -40.01 32.96
C PRO A 153 -34.60 -39.74 34.36
N PRO A 154 -35.90 -40.02 34.57
CA PRO A 154 -36.52 -39.87 35.89
C PRO A 154 -35.88 -40.83 36.92
N PRO A 155 -35.87 -40.45 38.22
CA PRO A 155 -35.37 -41.28 39.32
C PRO A 155 -36.24 -42.51 39.59
#